data_AF-A0A7V0S4D0-F1
#
_entry.id   AF-A0A7V0S4D0-F1
#
_cell.length_a   1.000
_cell.length_b   1.000
_cell.length_c   1.000
_cell.angle_alpha   90.00
_cell.angle_beta   90.00
_cell.angle_gamma   90.00
#
_symmetry.space_group_name_H-M   'P 1'
#
loop_
_entity.id
_entity.type
_entity.pdbx_description
1 polymer ?
#
loop_
_entity_poly.entity_id
_entity_poly.type
_entity_poly.pdbx_seq_one_letter_code
_entity_poly.pdbx_strand_id
1 'polypeptide(L)'
;MGTNKNERAFVYRLGQLLLTILLGTVSFFLLLFFFWAVLIGGLFLIVFALILVPVFLPFKLASRHLTIMRIIFGIFALILLLMFAKLPVQEIQHRFDRLERKVAKEGPGALSFTDKLTVYQTNLIISISGQVLGFPEYARQSLRLGIGGGTQRSWRSDFALKSPKVSGVFKNWIVLLGRQSRDVSFVSLPARTVSWQSTADDRRVALALNPVKLEAKASPAGQRWRFDCRATTRMKYREDGSRVIFSVNNQHLILPEAPFWALQQQGWLKPFTVVWEWSFFSDDRRLKQ
;
A
#
# COMPACT_ATOMS: atom_id res chain seq x y z
N MET A 1 -39.48 22.71 -30.99
CA MET A 1 -38.69 22.80 -29.73
C MET A 1 -39.31 21.89 -28.64
N GLY A 2 -39.15 20.55 -28.75
CA GLY A 2 -39.79 19.58 -27.83
C GLY A 2 -38.82 18.57 -27.19
N THR A 3 -37.52 18.64 -27.48
CA THR A 3 -36.50 17.64 -27.08
C THR A 3 -35.97 17.82 -25.65
N ASN A 4 -36.24 18.95 -24.99
CA ASN A 4 -35.54 19.36 -23.77
C ASN A 4 -36.00 18.65 -22.47
N LYS A 5 -37.25 18.15 -22.40
CA LYS A 5 -37.80 17.55 -21.15
C LYS A 5 -37.35 16.10 -20.95
N ASN A 6 -37.31 15.31 -22.02
CA ASN A 6 -36.91 13.91 -21.98
C ASN A 6 -35.40 13.77 -21.75
N GLU A 7 -34.59 14.64 -22.34
CA GLU A 7 -33.14 14.69 -22.12
C GLU A 7 -32.81 15.05 -20.66
N ARG A 8 -33.46 16.08 -20.09
CA ARG A 8 -33.26 16.44 -18.66
C ARG A 8 -33.67 15.31 -17.71
N ALA A 9 -34.79 14.63 -17.99
CA ALA A 9 -35.24 13.49 -17.18
C ALA A 9 -34.26 12.31 -17.27
N PHE A 10 -33.70 12.05 -18.45
CA PHE A 10 -32.68 11.03 -18.65
C PHE A 10 -31.39 11.36 -17.89
N VAL A 11 -30.85 12.58 -18.03
CA VAL A 11 -29.65 13.03 -17.32
C VAL A 11 -29.85 12.95 -15.80
N TYR A 12 -31.01 13.36 -15.30
CA TYR A 12 -31.34 13.28 -13.87
C TYR A 12 -31.36 11.83 -13.36
N ARG A 13 -32.02 10.91 -14.08
CA ARG A 13 -32.08 9.48 -13.72
C ARG A 13 -30.71 8.83 -13.77
N LEU A 14 -29.91 9.14 -14.79
CA LEU A 14 -28.54 8.65 -14.92
C LEU A 14 -27.68 9.15 -13.75
N GLY A 15 -27.77 10.44 -13.41
CA GLY A 15 -27.08 11.02 -12.26
C GLY A 15 -27.48 10.36 -10.93
N GLN A 16 -28.78 10.11 -10.73
CA GLN A 16 -29.26 9.38 -9.55
C GLN A 16 -28.74 7.95 -9.48
N LEU A 17 -28.72 7.24 -10.62
CA LEU A 17 -28.18 5.87 -10.68
C LEU A 17 -26.69 5.85 -10.33
N LEU A 18 -25.90 6.73 -10.94
CA LEU A 18 -24.46 6.84 -10.66
C LEU A 18 -24.18 7.16 -9.19
N LEU A 19 -24.95 8.10 -8.60
CA LEU A 19 -24.84 8.42 -7.18
C LEU A 19 -25.23 7.24 -6.29
N THR A 20 -26.27 6.50 -6.65
CA THR A 20 -26.71 5.30 -5.92
C THR A 20 -25.64 4.21 -5.96
N ILE A 21 -25.03 3.98 -7.13
CA ILE A 21 -23.91 3.02 -7.28
C ILE A 21 -22.71 3.46 -6.45
N LEU A 22 -22.34 4.74 -6.49
CA LEU A 22 -21.24 5.28 -5.71
C LEU A 22 -21.47 5.10 -4.20
N LEU A 23 -22.64 5.51 -3.70
CA LEU A 23 -23.03 5.37 -2.30
C LEU A 23 -23.15 3.91 -1.86
N GLY A 24 -23.69 3.04 -2.71
CA GLY A 24 -23.75 1.60 -2.47
C GLY A 24 -22.35 0.99 -2.36
N THR A 25 -21.41 1.42 -3.22
CA THR A 25 -20.01 0.99 -3.17
C THR A 25 -19.34 1.44 -1.88
N VAL A 26 -19.48 2.72 -1.50
CA VAL A 26 -18.93 3.25 -0.25
C VAL A 26 -19.52 2.52 0.97
N SER A 27 -20.84 2.28 0.98
CA SER A 27 -21.52 1.53 2.04
C SER A 27 -20.99 0.12 2.19
N PHE A 28 -20.76 -0.58 1.07
CA PHE A 28 -20.17 -1.92 1.09
C PHE A 28 -18.78 -1.91 1.73
N PHE A 29 -17.92 -0.96 1.38
CA PHE A 29 -16.60 -0.82 2.02
C PHE A 29 -16.69 -0.45 3.51
N LEU A 30 -17.67 0.36 3.92
CA LEU A 30 -17.91 0.68 5.32
C LEU A 30 -18.37 -0.53 6.13
N LEU A 31 -19.17 -1.42 5.54
CA LEU A 31 -19.53 -2.69 6.16
C LEU A 31 -18.31 -3.59 6.34
N LEU A 32 -17.45 -3.69 5.33
CA LEU A 32 -16.18 -4.42 5.46
C LEU A 32 -15.29 -3.83 6.56
N PHE A 33 -15.22 -2.50 6.65
CA PHE A 33 -14.51 -1.79 7.71
C PHE A 33 -15.11 -2.07 9.10
N PHE A 34 -16.44 -2.10 9.22
CA PHE A 34 -17.13 -2.47 10.45
C PHE A 34 -16.75 -3.89 10.91
N PHE A 35 -16.79 -4.89 10.01
CA PHE A 35 -16.38 -6.26 10.35
C PHE A 35 -14.91 -6.32 10.79
N TRP A 36 -14.03 -5.58 10.14
CA TRP A 36 -12.64 -5.47 10.55
C TRP A 36 -12.47 -4.81 11.92
N ALA A 37 -13.21 -3.74 12.21
CA ALA A 37 -13.23 -3.06 13.50
C ALA A 37 -13.64 -4.01 14.64
N VAL A 38 -14.67 -4.84 14.40
CA VAL A 38 -15.10 -5.89 15.34
C VAL A 38 -13.98 -6.91 15.58
N LEU A 39 -13.28 -7.34 14.53
CA LEU A 39 -12.17 -8.29 14.65
C LEU A 39 -10.92 -7.71 15.33
N ILE A 40 -10.70 -6.41 15.22
CA ILE A 40 -9.67 -5.72 16.01
C ILE A 40 -10.09 -5.60 17.47
N GLY A 41 -11.39 -5.58 17.76
CA GLY A 41 -11.94 -5.27 19.07
C GLY A 41 -11.84 -3.79 19.42
N GLY A 42 -11.84 -2.91 18.40
CA GLY A 42 -11.75 -1.47 18.58
C GLY A 42 -13.13 -0.84 18.74
N LEU A 43 -13.53 -0.54 19.98
CA LEU A 43 -14.85 0.00 20.28
C LEU A 43 -15.11 1.32 19.54
N PHE A 44 -14.12 2.21 19.50
CA PHE A 44 -14.22 3.46 18.78
C PHE A 44 -14.43 3.22 17.28
N LEU A 45 -13.62 2.34 16.67
CA LEU A 45 -13.76 2.00 15.25
C LEU A 45 -15.14 1.42 14.92
N ILE A 46 -15.68 0.57 15.81
CA ILE A 46 -17.02 -0.02 15.68
C ILE A 46 -18.09 1.07 15.72
N VAL A 47 -18.07 1.93 16.74
CA VAL A 47 -19.05 3.03 16.90
C VAL A 47 -18.95 4.01 15.72
N PHE A 48 -17.74 4.34 15.31
CA PHE A 48 -17.50 5.24 14.17
C PHE A 48 -18.06 4.65 12.87
N ALA A 49 -17.83 3.37 12.61
CA ALA A 49 -18.38 2.70 11.44
C ALA A 49 -19.92 2.65 11.47
N LEU A 50 -20.53 2.38 12.63
CA LEU A 50 -21.99 2.38 12.80
C LEU A 50 -22.62 3.74 12.53
N ILE A 51 -21.95 4.84 12.87
CA ILE A 51 -22.41 6.20 12.55
C ILE A 51 -22.28 6.48 11.05
N LEU A 52 -21.21 6.03 10.40
CA LEU A 52 -20.97 6.30 8.98
C LEU A 52 -21.85 5.48 8.04
N VAL A 53 -22.22 4.25 8.38
CA VAL A 53 -23.05 3.41 7.49
C VAL A 53 -24.35 4.14 7.07
N PRO A 54 -25.18 4.67 7.98
CA PRO A 54 -26.37 5.46 7.64
C PRO A 54 -26.11 6.68 6.76
N VAL A 55 -24.93 7.32 6.89
CA VAL A 55 -24.55 8.50 6.09
C VAL A 55 -24.45 8.14 4.62
N PHE A 56 -23.92 6.95 4.31
CA PHE A 56 -23.64 6.54 2.93
C PHE A 56 -24.63 5.54 2.34
N LEU A 57 -25.61 5.05 3.10
CA LEU A 57 -26.61 4.11 2.58
C LEU A 57 -27.30 4.63 1.30
N PRO A 58 -27.45 3.82 0.25
CA PRO A 58 -27.98 4.28 -1.04
C PRO A 58 -29.52 4.45 -1.10
N PHE A 59 -30.21 4.54 0.04
CA PHE A 59 -31.68 4.53 0.08
C PHE A 59 -32.29 5.94 0.03
N LYS A 60 -33.40 6.10 -0.71
CA LYS A 60 -34.32 7.26 -0.64
C LYS A 60 -33.61 8.64 -0.66
N LEU A 61 -32.69 8.84 -1.61
CA LEU A 61 -31.90 10.07 -1.78
C LEU A 61 -32.74 11.36 -1.93
N ALA A 62 -33.99 11.24 -2.39
CA ALA A 62 -34.91 12.38 -2.55
C ALA A 62 -35.63 12.79 -1.26
N SER A 63 -35.53 12.01 -0.16
CA SER A 63 -36.20 12.34 1.10
C SER A 63 -35.43 13.41 1.86
N ARG A 64 -36.05 14.59 2.03
CA ARG A 64 -35.46 15.71 2.78
C ARG A 64 -35.05 15.33 4.21
N HIS A 65 -35.88 14.56 4.90
CA HIS A 65 -35.59 14.11 6.27
C HIS A 65 -34.34 13.22 6.34
N LEU A 66 -34.21 12.26 5.42
CA LEU A 66 -33.03 11.38 5.39
C LEU A 66 -31.78 12.15 5.01
N THR A 67 -31.86 13.11 4.09
CA THR A 67 -30.73 13.98 3.73
C THR A 67 -30.26 14.80 4.93
N ILE A 68 -31.19 15.39 5.70
CA ILE A 68 -30.85 16.13 6.92
C ILE A 68 -30.18 15.21 7.94
N MET A 69 -30.74 14.01 8.18
CA MET A 69 -30.14 13.04 9.11
C MET A 69 -28.73 12.63 8.69
N ARG A 70 -28.48 12.40 7.39
CA ARG A 70 -27.13 12.10 6.86
C ARG A 70 -26.15 13.24 7.11
N ILE A 71 -26.59 14.48 6.92
CA ILE A 71 -25.75 15.65 7.18
C ILE A 71 -25.41 15.72 8.68
N ILE A 72 -26.41 15.56 9.56
CA ILE A 72 -26.19 15.58 11.02
C ILE A 72 -25.22 14.47 11.44
N PHE A 73 -25.45 13.23 11.01
CA PHE A 73 -24.55 12.11 11.32
C PHE A 73 -23.16 12.30 10.70
N GLY A 74 -23.07 12.87 9.51
CA GLY A 74 -21.79 13.18 8.86
C GLY A 74 -20.99 14.24 9.62
N ILE A 75 -21.65 15.32 10.06
CA ILE A 75 -21.03 16.36 10.91
C ILE A 75 -20.61 15.76 12.25
N PHE A 76 -21.48 14.97 12.87
CA PHE A 76 -21.17 14.31 14.14
C PHE A 76 -19.98 13.35 14.02
N ALA A 77 -19.93 12.53 12.97
CA ALA A 77 -18.80 11.66 12.68
C ALA A 77 -17.50 12.46 12.48
N LEU A 78 -17.55 13.57 11.75
CA LEU A 78 -16.40 14.45 11.55
C LEU A 78 -15.90 15.02 12.89
N ILE A 79 -16.79 15.53 13.73
CA ILE A 79 -16.45 16.05 15.07
C ILE A 79 -15.80 14.94 15.91
N LEU A 80 -16.41 13.76 15.94
CA LEU A 80 -15.92 12.61 16.70
C LEU A 80 -14.53 12.16 16.21
N LEU A 81 -14.31 12.13 14.89
CA LEU A 81 -12.99 11.86 14.30
C LEU A 81 -11.96 12.90 14.71
N LEU A 82 -12.31 14.19 14.72
CA LEU A 82 -11.38 15.27 15.11
C LEU A 82 -11.06 15.24 16.60
N MET A 83 -12.06 15.04 17.46
CA MET A 83 -11.90 14.99 18.92
C MET A 83 -11.10 13.76 19.37
N PHE A 84 -11.27 12.64 18.68
CA PHE A 84 -10.73 11.34 19.10
C PHE A 84 -9.83 10.70 18.04
N ALA A 85 -9.16 11.51 17.20
CA ALA A 85 -8.30 11.04 16.11
C ALA A 85 -7.22 10.03 16.56
N LYS A 86 -6.83 10.07 17.84
CA LYS A 86 -5.82 9.19 18.44
C LYS A 86 -6.34 7.80 18.80
N LEU A 87 -7.63 7.66 19.13
CA LEU A 87 -8.22 6.40 19.57
C LEU A 87 -8.11 5.28 18.51
N PRO A 88 -8.43 5.52 17.21
CA PRO A 88 -8.19 4.53 16.15
C PRO A 88 -6.77 3.96 16.16
N VAL A 89 -5.77 4.83 16.27
CA VAL A 89 -4.35 4.43 16.24
C VAL A 89 -4.02 3.60 17.46
N GLN A 90 -4.48 4.01 18.64
CA GLN A 90 -4.24 3.29 19.90
C GLN A 90 -4.91 1.91 19.93
N GLU A 91 -6.15 1.80 19.45
CA GLU A 91 -6.88 0.52 19.40
C GLU A 91 -6.17 -0.48 18.48
N ILE A 92 -5.75 -0.02 17.29
CA ILE A 92 -5.00 -0.86 16.34
C ILE A 92 -3.65 -1.25 16.96
N GLN A 93 -2.89 -0.29 17.49
CA GLN A 93 -1.59 -0.54 18.10
C GLN A 93 -1.70 -1.56 19.24
N HIS A 94 -2.62 -1.34 20.19
CA HIS A 94 -2.80 -2.23 21.33
C HIS A 94 -3.17 -3.65 20.92
N ARG A 95 -4.01 -3.80 19.88
CA ARG A 95 -4.35 -5.12 19.33
C ARG A 95 -3.11 -5.80 18.75
N PHE A 96 -2.32 -5.10 17.95
CA PHE A 96 -1.14 -5.67 17.32
C PHE A 96 0.00 -5.96 18.31
N ASP A 97 0.20 -5.12 19.33
CA ASP A 97 1.17 -5.39 20.42
C ASP A 97 0.77 -6.64 21.23
N ARG A 98 -0.53 -6.90 21.37
CA ARG A 98 -1.03 -8.14 21.99
C ARG A 98 -0.74 -9.35 21.12
N LEU A 99 -1.00 -9.25 19.81
CA LEU A 99 -0.73 -10.34 18.87
C LEU A 99 0.76 -10.63 18.74
N GLU A 100 1.60 -9.61 18.71
CA GLU A 100 3.06 -9.75 18.69
C GLU A 100 3.54 -10.48 19.94
N ARG A 101 3.13 -10.05 21.14
CA ARG A 101 3.47 -10.74 22.39
C ARG A 101 2.99 -12.18 22.43
N LYS A 102 1.82 -12.46 21.86
CA LYS A 102 1.28 -13.83 21.76
C LYS A 102 2.17 -14.71 20.87
N VAL A 103 2.52 -14.22 19.68
CA VAL A 103 3.42 -14.92 18.75
C VAL A 103 4.81 -15.09 19.34
N ALA A 104 5.35 -14.08 20.02
CA ALA A 104 6.68 -14.16 20.63
C ALA A 104 6.76 -15.20 21.76
N LYS A 105 5.69 -15.39 22.52
CA LYS A 105 5.65 -16.34 23.65
C LYS A 105 5.36 -17.78 23.24
N GLU A 106 4.43 -17.97 22.31
CA GLU A 106 3.83 -19.28 22.01
C GLU A 106 4.11 -19.74 20.57
N GLY A 107 4.83 -18.92 19.78
CA GLY A 107 5.17 -19.20 18.40
C GLY A 107 4.04 -18.89 17.40
N PRO A 108 4.25 -19.19 16.11
CA PRO A 108 3.30 -18.83 15.06
C PRO A 108 1.93 -19.53 15.21
N GLY A 109 1.91 -20.75 15.77
CA GLY A 109 0.67 -21.52 15.97
C GLY A 109 -0.29 -20.93 17.01
N ALA A 110 0.14 -19.95 17.81
CA ALA A 110 -0.63 -19.38 18.90
C ALA A 110 -1.86 -18.57 18.45
N LEU A 111 -1.85 -18.06 17.22
CA LEU A 111 -2.93 -17.23 16.70
C LEU A 111 -4.21 -18.03 16.54
N SER A 112 -5.32 -17.56 17.14
CA SER A 112 -6.64 -18.14 16.91
C SER A 112 -7.10 -17.90 15.46
N PHE A 113 -8.19 -18.53 15.03
CA PHE A 113 -8.79 -18.23 13.73
C PHE A 113 -9.17 -16.74 13.60
N THR A 114 -9.73 -16.15 14.66
CA THR A 114 -10.09 -14.72 14.68
C THR A 114 -8.85 -13.84 14.59
N ASP A 115 -7.78 -14.16 15.30
CA ASP A 115 -6.50 -13.45 15.21
C ASP A 115 -5.94 -13.51 13.78
N LYS A 116 -5.98 -14.69 13.14
CA LYS A 116 -5.54 -14.87 11.75
C LYS A 116 -6.36 -14.01 10.78
N LEU A 117 -7.67 -14.00 10.94
CA LEU A 117 -8.56 -13.19 10.11
C LEU A 117 -8.30 -11.69 10.30
N THR A 118 -8.07 -11.22 11.53
CA THR A 118 -7.69 -9.83 11.83
C THR A 118 -6.41 -9.42 11.09
N VAL A 119 -5.36 -10.24 11.15
CA VAL A 119 -4.07 -9.93 10.50
C VAL A 119 -4.21 -9.98 8.98
N TYR A 120 -4.92 -10.97 8.43
CA TYR A 120 -5.14 -11.10 7.00
C TYR A 120 -5.93 -9.91 6.43
N GLN A 121 -7.02 -9.49 7.09
CA GLN A 121 -7.78 -8.32 6.67
C GLN A 121 -6.96 -7.03 6.79
N THR A 122 -6.13 -6.90 7.83
CA THR A 122 -5.22 -5.76 7.94
C THR A 122 -4.24 -5.70 6.76
N ASN A 123 -3.74 -6.83 6.26
CA ASN A 123 -2.91 -6.86 5.05
C ASN A 123 -3.68 -6.35 3.81
N LEU A 124 -4.97 -6.68 3.68
CA LEU A 124 -5.82 -6.14 2.60
C LEU A 124 -6.05 -4.63 2.74
N ILE A 125 -6.27 -4.14 3.96
CA ILE A 125 -6.41 -2.71 4.23
C ILE A 125 -5.11 -1.97 3.91
N ILE A 126 -3.94 -2.53 4.27
CA ILE A 126 -2.63 -1.98 3.89
C ILE A 126 -2.51 -1.88 2.37
N SER A 127 -2.97 -2.89 1.62
CA SER A 127 -3.02 -2.83 0.17
C SER A 127 -3.91 -1.69 -0.34
N ILE A 128 -5.16 -1.60 0.12
CA ILE A 128 -6.11 -0.57 -0.33
C ILE A 128 -5.60 0.82 0.02
N SER A 129 -5.23 1.03 1.28
CA SER A 129 -4.72 2.30 1.79
C SER A 129 -3.42 2.69 1.09
N GLY A 130 -2.50 1.76 0.86
CA GLY A 130 -1.27 2.01 0.11
C GLY A 130 -1.55 2.52 -1.30
N GLN A 131 -2.56 1.97 -1.99
CA GLN A 131 -2.95 2.43 -3.32
C GLN A 131 -3.50 3.87 -3.29
N VAL A 132 -4.36 4.18 -2.32
CA VAL A 132 -4.96 5.52 -2.15
C VAL A 132 -3.93 6.57 -1.74
N LEU A 133 -2.98 6.20 -0.88
CA LEU A 133 -1.95 7.09 -0.35
C LEU A 133 -0.73 7.28 -1.28
N GLY A 134 -0.77 6.72 -2.50
CA GLY A 134 0.29 6.92 -3.49
C GLY A 134 1.50 5.98 -3.37
N PHE A 135 1.31 4.83 -2.72
CA PHE A 135 2.29 3.73 -2.59
C PHE A 135 1.84 2.46 -3.37
N PRO A 136 1.56 2.56 -4.68
CA PRO A 136 0.95 1.47 -5.45
C PRO A 136 1.83 0.22 -5.55
N GLU A 137 3.16 0.36 -5.50
CA GLU A 137 4.08 -0.77 -5.57
C GLU A 137 3.97 -1.66 -4.33
N TYR A 138 4.04 -1.07 -3.14
CA TYR A 138 3.89 -1.79 -1.89
C TYR A 138 2.47 -2.32 -1.68
N ALA A 139 1.46 -1.55 -2.12
CA ALA A 139 0.08 -2.00 -2.13
C ALA A 139 -0.09 -3.29 -2.95
N ARG A 140 0.40 -3.30 -4.19
CA ARG A 140 0.37 -4.47 -5.07
C ARG A 140 1.12 -5.66 -4.46
N GLN A 141 2.27 -5.43 -3.82
CA GLN A 141 3.01 -6.48 -3.12
C GLN A 141 2.21 -7.08 -1.97
N SER A 142 1.62 -6.24 -1.13
CA SER A 142 0.81 -6.66 0.03
C SER A 142 -0.42 -7.45 -0.40
N LEU A 143 -1.12 -7.01 -1.45
CA LEU A 143 -2.26 -7.76 -2.01
C LEU A 143 -1.86 -9.16 -2.46
N ARG A 144 -0.70 -9.27 -3.13
CA ARG A 144 -0.20 -10.54 -3.68
C ARG A 144 0.24 -11.52 -2.60
N LEU A 145 0.64 -11.04 -1.41
CA LEU A 145 0.85 -11.92 -0.26
C LEU A 145 -0.44 -12.66 0.13
N GLY A 146 -1.59 -11.99 0.08
CA GLY A 146 -2.88 -12.58 0.48
C GLY A 146 -3.48 -13.53 -0.56
N ILE A 147 -3.49 -13.13 -1.84
CA ILE A 147 -4.11 -13.93 -2.91
C ILE A 147 -3.20 -15.11 -3.32
N GLY A 148 -1.89 -14.97 -3.09
CA GLY A 148 -0.91 -15.96 -3.50
C GLY A 148 -0.53 -15.90 -4.99
N GLY A 149 0.33 -16.83 -5.39
CA GLY A 149 0.89 -16.85 -6.73
C GLY A 149 2.16 -17.67 -6.87
N GLY A 150 2.78 -17.58 -8.06
CA GLY A 150 4.12 -18.09 -8.27
C GLY A 150 5.14 -17.47 -7.33
N THR A 151 6.24 -18.20 -7.10
CA THR A 151 7.34 -17.84 -6.19
C THR A 151 8.13 -16.61 -6.64
N GLN A 152 8.02 -16.24 -7.92
CA GLN A 152 8.63 -15.07 -8.51
C GLN A 152 7.62 -14.28 -9.34
N ARG A 153 7.71 -12.95 -9.28
CA ARG A 153 6.89 -12.03 -10.08
C ARG A 153 7.78 -10.94 -10.67
N SER A 154 7.68 -10.73 -11.98
CA SER A 154 8.37 -9.65 -12.68
C SER A 154 7.42 -8.51 -13.02
N TRP A 155 7.85 -7.27 -12.80
CA TRP A 155 7.13 -6.06 -13.12
C TRP A 155 8.02 -5.07 -13.87
N ARG A 156 7.47 -4.43 -14.90
CA ARG A 156 8.16 -3.38 -15.64
C ARG A 156 7.81 -2.03 -15.04
N SER A 157 8.77 -1.38 -14.40
CA SER A 157 8.61 -0.04 -13.84
C SER A 157 9.98 0.52 -13.45
N ASP A 158 10.17 1.81 -13.72
CA ASP A 158 11.36 2.58 -13.38
C ASP A 158 11.21 3.37 -12.08
N PHE A 159 10.16 3.11 -11.28
CA PHE A 159 9.88 3.86 -10.05
C PHE A 159 11.06 3.85 -9.07
N ALA A 160 11.91 2.82 -9.12
CA ALA A 160 13.12 2.71 -8.30
C ALA A 160 14.08 3.88 -8.55
N LEU A 161 14.14 4.45 -9.75
CA LEU A 161 14.96 5.62 -10.08
C LEU A 161 14.54 6.90 -9.34
N LYS A 162 13.34 6.93 -8.74
CA LYS A 162 12.92 8.07 -7.90
C LYS A 162 13.68 8.12 -6.57
N SER A 163 14.36 7.04 -6.19
CA SER A 163 15.18 6.99 -4.99
C SER A 163 16.57 7.60 -5.25
N PRO A 164 17.02 8.59 -4.46
CA PRO A 164 18.38 9.09 -4.53
C PRO A 164 19.43 8.01 -4.25
N LYS A 165 19.12 7.04 -3.38
CA LYS A 165 20.03 5.90 -3.08
C LYS A 165 20.21 4.99 -4.30
N VAL A 166 19.11 4.66 -4.97
CA VAL A 166 19.16 3.84 -6.19
C VAL A 166 19.86 4.61 -7.31
N SER A 167 19.49 5.87 -7.53
CA SER A 167 20.12 6.73 -8.54
C SER A 167 21.61 6.97 -8.26
N GLY A 168 22.03 7.05 -7.00
CA GLY A 168 23.44 7.10 -6.60
C GLY A 168 24.24 5.88 -7.05
N VAL A 169 23.66 4.67 -6.98
CA VAL A 169 24.29 3.45 -7.52
C VAL A 169 24.52 3.57 -9.02
N PHE A 170 23.53 4.06 -9.77
CA PHE A 170 23.66 4.24 -11.22
C PHE A 170 24.65 5.35 -11.60
N LYS A 171 24.66 6.48 -10.87
CA LYS A 171 25.67 7.54 -11.04
C LYS A 171 27.09 6.96 -10.92
N ASN A 172 27.34 6.12 -9.93
CA ASN A 172 28.64 5.45 -9.75
C ASN A 172 28.96 4.48 -10.89
N TRP A 173 27.99 3.70 -11.37
CA TRP A 173 28.20 2.84 -12.53
C TRP A 173 28.49 3.62 -13.82
N ILE A 174 27.86 4.78 -14.03
CA ILE A 174 28.15 5.65 -15.18
C ILE A 174 29.61 6.13 -15.16
N VAL A 175 30.13 6.51 -13.99
CA VAL A 175 31.55 6.90 -13.84
C VAL A 175 32.48 5.74 -14.19
N LEU A 176 32.15 4.51 -13.79
CA LEU A 176 32.92 3.32 -14.13
C LEU A 176 32.91 3.01 -15.63
N LEU A 177 31.76 3.19 -16.30
CA LEU A 177 31.62 3.00 -17.73
C LEU A 177 32.36 4.06 -18.56
N GLY A 178 32.63 5.24 -18.00
CA GLY A 178 33.45 6.28 -18.64
C GLY A 178 34.88 5.82 -18.96
N ARG A 179 35.34 4.72 -18.37
CA ARG A 179 36.67 4.12 -18.59
C ARG A 179 36.63 2.86 -19.46
N GLN A 180 35.44 2.43 -19.90
CA GLN A 180 35.27 1.19 -20.66
C GLN A 180 35.32 1.47 -22.17
N SER A 181 35.91 0.53 -22.94
CA SER A 181 35.80 0.57 -24.39
C SER A 181 34.33 0.42 -24.82
N ARG A 182 33.96 1.08 -25.91
CA ARG A 182 32.61 1.00 -26.52
C ARG A 182 32.52 -0.07 -27.61
N ASP A 183 33.59 -0.83 -27.84
CA ASP A 183 33.63 -1.91 -28.83
C ASP A 183 33.04 -3.22 -28.29
N VAL A 184 32.63 -3.24 -27.02
CA VAL A 184 31.98 -4.39 -26.38
C VAL A 184 30.46 -4.37 -26.58
N SER A 185 29.85 -5.55 -26.75
CA SER A 185 28.40 -5.66 -26.92
C SER A 185 27.63 -5.23 -25.66
N PHE A 186 28.14 -5.59 -24.48
CA PHE A 186 27.65 -5.10 -23.19
C PHE A 186 28.71 -5.24 -22.09
N VAL A 187 28.56 -4.44 -21.03
CA VAL A 187 29.30 -4.53 -19.77
C VAL A 187 28.34 -4.96 -18.66
N SER A 188 28.65 -6.05 -17.96
CA SER A 188 27.91 -6.45 -16.76
C SER A 188 28.39 -5.65 -15.56
N LEU A 189 27.48 -4.97 -14.86
CA LEU A 189 27.81 -4.14 -13.72
C LEU A 189 27.77 -4.94 -12.42
N PRO A 190 28.66 -4.67 -11.44
CA PRO A 190 28.72 -5.42 -10.20
C PRO A 190 27.44 -5.20 -9.40
N ALA A 191 26.79 -6.28 -8.97
CA ALA A 191 25.56 -6.22 -8.19
C ALA A 191 25.74 -5.41 -6.89
N ARG A 192 24.73 -4.63 -6.52
CA ARG A 192 24.74 -3.80 -5.30
C ARG A 192 23.49 -4.04 -4.47
N THR A 193 23.63 -4.15 -3.16
CA THR A 193 22.49 -4.21 -2.24
C THR A 193 22.22 -2.82 -1.69
N VAL A 194 20.98 -2.35 -1.81
CA VAL A 194 20.51 -1.09 -1.22
C VAL A 194 19.52 -1.41 -0.11
N SER A 195 19.71 -0.76 1.03
CA SER A 195 18.82 -0.85 2.18
C SER A 195 18.55 0.52 2.78
N TRP A 196 17.43 0.60 3.48
CA TRP A 196 16.96 1.80 4.16
C TRP A 196 16.85 1.50 5.65
N GLN A 197 17.55 2.29 6.46
CA GLN A 197 17.37 2.28 7.91
C GLN A 197 16.11 3.06 8.31
N SER A 198 15.79 4.12 7.56
CA SER A 198 14.56 4.91 7.69
C SER A 198 13.90 5.10 6.32
N THR A 199 12.57 5.12 6.33
CA THR A 199 11.75 5.37 5.13
C THR A 199 11.37 6.86 4.99
N ALA A 200 11.93 7.79 5.77
CA ALA A 200 11.47 9.18 5.79
C ALA A 200 11.66 9.90 4.43
N ASP A 201 12.88 9.88 3.89
CA ASP A 201 13.23 10.67 2.69
C ASP A 201 12.94 9.94 1.37
N ASP A 202 12.59 8.66 1.44
CA ASP A 202 12.45 7.78 0.26
C ASP A 202 11.33 6.76 0.47
N ARG A 203 10.23 7.21 1.08
CA ARG A 203 9.21 6.33 1.65
C ARG A 203 8.62 5.34 0.67
N ARG A 204 8.29 5.80 -0.54
CA ARG A 204 7.65 4.96 -1.56
C ARG A 204 8.55 3.83 -2.02
N VAL A 205 9.81 4.14 -2.34
CA VAL A 205 10.75 3.13 -2.83
C VAL A 205 11.19 2.22 -1.70
N ALA A 206 11.51 2.79 -0.52
CA ALA A 206 11.92 2.03 0.65
C ALA A 206 10.86 1.03 1.12
N LEU A 207 9.57 1.40 1.13
CA LEU A 207 8.50 0.45 1.52
C LEU A 207 8.46 -0.77 0.58
N ALA A 208 8.64 -0.57 -0.72
CA ALA A 208 8.53 -1.61 -1.73
C ALA A 208 9.82 -2.41 -1.99
N LEU A 209 10.99 -1.85 -1.67
CA LEU A 209 12.30 -2.38 -2.04
C LEU A 209 13.26 -2.62 -0.87
N ASN A 210 12.87 -2.48 0.40
CA ASN A 210 13.84 -2.60 1.50
C ASN A 210 13.95 -4.03 2.08
N PRO A 211 15.10 -4.75 1.93
CA PRO A 211 16.27 -4.45 1.10
C PRO A 211 16.13 -4.96 -0.36
N VAL A 212 16.95 -4.43 -1.27
CA VAL A 212 16.93 -4.77 -2.70
C VAL A 212 18.31 -5.03 -3.26
N LYS A 213 18.42 -6.06 -4.10
CA LYS A 213 19.59 -6.34 -4.93
C LYS A 213 19.40 -5.69 -6.30
N LEU A 214 20.27 -4.76 -6.65
CA LEU A 214 20.35 -4.10 -7.95
C LEU A 214 21.40 -4.78 -8.83
N GLU A 215 21.02 -5.09 -10.05
CA GLU A 215 21.85 -5.65 -11.11
C GLU A 215 21.58 -4.85 -12.39
N ALA A 216 22.60 -4.67 -13.23
CA ALA A 216 22.42 -3.99 -14.50
C ALA A 216 23.42 -4.50 -15.54
N LYS A 217 23.00 -4.44 -16.80
CA LYS A 217 23.88 -4.55 -17.97
C LYS A 217 23.85 -3.21 -18.70
N ALA A 218 25.00 -2.79 -19.21
CA ALA A 218 25.12 -1.57 -19.99
C ALA A 218 25.62 -1.88 -21.40
N SER A 219 24.89 -1.43 -22.41
CA SER A 219 25.26 -1.62 -23.81
C SER A 219 25.57 -0.25 -24.44
N PRO A 220 26.62 -0.12 -25.26
CA PRO A 220 26.94 1.15 -25.91
C PRO A 220 25.85 1.50 -26.94
N ALA A 221 25.47 2.78 -26.98
CA ALA A 221 24.45 3.33 -27.87
C ALA A 221 24.91 4.71 -28.36
N GLY A 222 25.81 4.71 -29.36
CA GLY A 222 26.50 5.91 -29.81
C GLY A 222 27.39 6.48 -28.70
N GLN A 223 27.14 7.74 -28.32
CA GLN A 223 27.88 8.40 -27.23
C GLN A 223 27.33 8.08 -25.81
N ARG A 224 26.26 7.29 -25.73
CA ARG A 224 25.55 7.00 -24.48
C ARG A 224 25.66 5.53 -24.13
N TRP A 225 25.39 5.21 -22.87
CA TRP A 225 25.18 3.83 -22.43
C TRP A 225 23.69 3.58 -22.20
N ARG A 226 23.14 2.50 -22.75
CA ARG A 226 21.81 2.00 -22.42
C ARG A 226 21.94 1.00 -21.29
N PHE A 227 21.28 1.28 -20.18
CA PHE A 227 21.19 0.36 -19.05
C PHE A 227 19.94 -0.50 -19.18
N ASP A 228 20.09 -1.81 -18.97
CA ASP A 228 19.01 -2.75 -18.72
C ASP A 228 19.15 -3.25 -17.28
N CYS A 229 18.19 -2.83 -16.45
CA CYS A 229 18.28 -2.90 -15.00
C CYS A 229 17.33 -3.94 -14.43
N ARG A 230 17.75 -4.53 -13.32
CA ARG A 230 16.98 -5.48 -12.54
C ARG A 230 17.12 -5.15 -11.05
N ALA A 231 15.99 -4.99 -10.37
CA ALA A 231 15.93 -4.86 -8.92
C ALA A 231 15.16 -6.03 -8.32
N THR A 232 15.84 -6.85 -7.54
CA THR A 232 15.27 -8.06 -6.94
C THR A 232 15.11 -7.86 -5.43
N THR A 233 13.90 -8.02 -4.92
CA THR A 233 13.61 -7.98 -3.48
C THR A 233 12.70 -9.13 -3.09
N ARG A 234 12.76 -9.57 -1.83
CA ARG A 234 11.89 -10.62 -1.31
C ARG A 234 10.77 -9.99 -0.50
N MET A 235 9.55 -10.11 -0.99
CA MET A 235 8.38 -9.68 -0.24
C MET A 235 8.06 -10.74 0.82
N LYS A 236 8.44 -10.43 2.06
CA LYS A 236 8.12 -11.19 3.27
C LYS A 236 8.08 -10.27 4.49
N TYR A 237 7.24 -10.62 5.43
CA TYR A 237 7.28 -10.14 6.81
C TYR A 237 8.36 -10.90 7.60
N ARG A 238 8.96 -10.19 8.55
CA ARG A 238 10.00 -10.65 9.47
C ARG A 238 9.38 -10.93 10.85
N GLU A 239 10.03 -11.83 11.58
CA GLU A 239 9.66 -12.17 12.95
C GLU A 239 9.95 -11.01 13.93
N ASP A 240 11.07 -10.32 13.73
CA ASP A 240 11.58 -9.22 14.57
C ASP A 240 11.38 -7.83 13.94
N GLY A 241 10.59 -7.76 12.86
CA GLY A 241 10.41 -6.53 12.09
C GLY A 241 9.30 -5.65 12.62
N SER A 242 9.41 -4.34 12.38
CA SER A 242 8.31 -3.39 12.54
C SER A 242 8.33 -2.36 11.42
N ARG A 243 7.16 -1.81 11.09
CA ARG A 243 7.02 -0.77 10.06
C ARG A 243 6.15 0.37 10.53
N VAL A 244 6.59 1.60 10.26
CA VAL A 244 5.73 2.78 10.41
C VAL A 244 4.77 2.84 9.22
N ILE A 245 3.51 2.48 9.44
CA ILE A 245 2.48 2.54 8.40
C ILE A 245 1.98 3.96 8.21
N PHE A 246 1.84 4.70 9.31
CA PHE A 246 1.20 6.01 9.31
C PHE A 246 1.82 6.91 10.38
N SER A 247 1.88 8.21 10.09
CA SER A 247 2.38 9.22 11.03
C SER A 247 1.44 10.42 10.99
N VAL A 248 0.85 10.79 12.14
CA VAL A 248 0.05 12.02 12.30
C VAL A 248 0.43 12.70 13.60
N ASN A 249 0.74 14.00 13.55
CA ASN A 249 1.04 14.84 14.71
C ASN A 249 2.03 14.19 15.71
N ASN A 250 3.19 13.73 15.20
CA ASN A 250 4.23 13.01 15.94
C ASN A 250 3.81 11.68 16.57
N GLN A 251 2.64 11.14 16.22
CA GLN A 251 2.26 9.77 16.55
C GLN A 251 2.49 8.86 15.36
N HIS A 252 3.16 7.73 15.62
CA HIS A 252 3.46 6.72 14.62
C HIS A 252 2.60 5.49 14.90
N LEU A 253 1.84 5.06 13.89
CA LEU A 253 1.26 3.72 13.89
C LEU A 253 2.35 2.75 13.46
N ILE A 254 2.88 2.00 14.43
CA ILE A 254 3.94 1.03 14.22
C ILE A 254 3.29 -0.34 14.13
N LEU A 255 3.36 -0.95 12.96
CA LEU A 255 2.88 -2.29 12.76
C LEU A 255 4.01 -3.29 13.06
N PRO A 256 3.89 -4.12 14.10
CA PRO A 256 4.79 -5.25 14.27
C PRO A 256 4.56 -6.26 13.13
N GLU A 257 5.64 -6.77 12.55
CA GLU A 257 5.58 -7.73 11.46
C GLU A 257 5.37 -9.17 11.98
N ALA A 258 5.66 -9.46 13.25
CA ALA A 258 5.59 -10.80 13.84
C ALA A 258 4.24 -11.51 13.60
N PRO A 259 3.07 -10.85 13.79
CA PRO A 259 1.78 -11.49 13.49
C PRO A 259 1.62 -11.86 12.02
N PHE A 260 2.12 -11.03 11.10
CA PHE A 260 2.05 -11.32 9.66
C PHE A 260 3.05 -12.40 9.25
N TRP A 261 4.24 -12.40 9.84
CA TRP A 261 5.19 -13.49 9.69
C TRP A 261 4.60 -14.82 10.19
N ALA A 262 3.89 -14.83 11.31
CA ALA A 262 3.20 -16.02 11.80
C ALA A 262 2.13 -16.54 10.82
N LEU A 263 1.42 -15.66 10.13
CA LEU A 263 0.50 -16.04 9.04
C LEU A 263 1.24 -16.62 7.83
N GLN A 264 2.46 -16.14 7.53
CA GLN A 264 3.28 -16.73 6.48
C GLN A 264 3.70 -18.16 6.81
N GLN A 265 4.13 -18.40 8.05
CA GLN A 265 4.50 -19.75 8.50
C GLN A 265 3.32 -20.73 8.43
N GLN A 266 2.10 -20.22 8.59
CA GLN A 266 0.88 -21.01 8.53
C GLN A 266 0.26 -21.08 7.13
N GLY A 267 0.92 -20.54 6.10
CA GLY A 267 0.45 -20.61 4.71
C GLY A 267 -0.70 -19.66 4.34
N TRP A 268 -1.12 -18.76 5.25
CA TRP A 268 -2.15 -17.75 4.98
C TRP A 268 -1.63 -16.62 4.09
N LEU A 269 -0.36 -16.23 4.27
CA LEU A 269 0.33 -15.25 3.45
C LEU A 269 1.46 -15.94 2.70
N LYS A 270 1.57 -15.69 1.38
CA LYS A 270 2.51 -16.42 0.52
C LYS A 270 3.67 -15.51 0.12
N PRO A 271 4.83 -15.59 0.80
CA PRO A 271 5.99 -14.77 0.46
C PRO A 271 6.50 -15.11 -0.94
N PHE A 272 7.04 -14.11 -1.64
CA PHE A 272 7.50 -14.28 -3.02
C PHE A 272 8.63 -13.29 -3.34
N THR A 273 9.36 -13.58 -4.42
CA THR A 273 10.40 -12.70 -4.95
C THR A 273 9.78 -11.76 -5.99
N VAL A 274 10.03 -10.47 -5.81
CA VAL A 274 9.66 -9.42 -6.76
C VAL A 274 10.90 -9.05 -7.56
N VAL A 275 10.75 -9.00 -8.87
CA VAL A 275 11.76 -8.51 -9.81
C VAL A 275 11.20 -7.30 -10.54
N TRP A 276 11.85 -6.16 -10.41
CA TRP A 276 11.53 -4.97 -11.17
C TRP A 276 12.53 -4.78 -12.30
N GLU A 277 12.04 -4.56 -13.50
CA GLU A 277 12.84 -4.44 -14.71
C GLU A 277 12.54 -3.10 -15.39
N TRP A 278 13.60 -2.40 -15.80
CA TRP A 278 13.48 -1.16 -16.56
C TRP A 278 14.77 -0.89 -17.34
N SER A 279 14.69 0.02 -18.31
CA SER A 279 15.85 0.47 -19.06
C SER A 279 15.89 1.99 -19.13
N PHE A 280 17.08 2.58 -19.17
CA PHE A 280 17.28 4.03 -19.32
C PHE A 280 18.67 4.34 -19.92
N PHE A 281 18.90 5.60 -20.32
CA PHE A 281 20.19 6.03 -20.87
C PHE A 281 21.07 6.75 -19.84
N SER A 282 22.39 6.71 -19.99
CA SER A 282 23.34 7.35 -19.07
C SER A 282 23.13 8.86 -18.85
N ASP A 283 22.46 9.56 -19.75
CA ASP A 283 22.14 10.98 -19.69
C ASP A 283 20.71 11.28 -19.17
N ASP A 284 20.00 10.26 -18.68
CA ASP A 284 18.61 10.38 -18.23
C ASP A 284 18.47 11.47 -17.16
N ARG A 285 17.51 12.38 -17.37
CA ARG A 285 17.27 13.55 -16.51
C ARG A 285 16.94 13.16 -15.06
N ARG A 286 16.37 11.97 -14.84
CA ARG A 286 16.03 11.47 -13.50
C ARG A 286 17.26 11.17 -12.65
N LEU A 287 18.41 10.95 -13.28
CA LEU A 287 19.70 10.80 -12.60
C LEU A 287 20.30 12.15 -12.21
N LYS A 288 19.73 13.30 -12.58
CA LYS A 288 20.26 14.62 -12.20
C LYS A 288 19.63 15.17 -10.92
N GLN A 289 18.64 14.47 -10.38
CA GLN A 289 17.98 14.76 -9.10
C GLN A 289 18.84 14.31 -7.92
#